data_AF-A0A842KWI4-F1
#
_entry.id   AF-A0A842KWI4-F1
#
_cell.length_a   1.000
_cell.length_b   1.000
_cell.length_c   1.000
_cell.angle_alpha   90.00
_cell.angle_beta   90.00
_cell.angle_gamma   90.00
#
_symmetry.space_group_name_H-M   'P 1'
#
loop_
_entity.id
_entity.type
_entity.pdbx_description
1 polymer ?
#
loop_
_entity_poly.entity_id
_entity_poly.type
_entity_poly.pdbx_seq_one_letter_code
_entity_poly.pdbx_strand_id
1 'polypeptide(L)'
;SEIMDTIEKETKGLWRPSPGSVYPLLAWLVDKGFIKEVQKGVDGMKRYTLTEEGKTFLKNAKDIEKEFGSLKFIIPTLISQVGLTPRKEDIQMKMYLTRLFTDIVNFRKSFEINPDKEMFDEVCKIIKEACERIENVLSETSRVNS
;
A
#
# COMPACT_ATOMS: atom_id res chain seq x y z
N SER A 1 17.96 -15.36 12.27
CA SER A 1 16.93 -14.77 13.14
C SER A 1 15.59 -15.22 12.61
N GLU A 2 14.90 -16.08 13.36
CA GLU A 2 13.71 -16.83 12.90
C GLU A 2 12.66 -15.97 12.17
N ILE A 3 12.38 -14.75 12.66
CA ILE A 3 11.38 -13.87 12.04
C ILE A 3 11.82 -13.28 10.69
N MET A 4 13.10 -12.93 10.51
CA MET A 4 13.62 -12.42 9.23
C MET A 4 13.64 -13.51 8.18
N ASP A 5 14.07 -14.72 8.58
CA ASP A 5 14.12 -15.91 7.73
C ASP A 5 12.70 -16.33 7.31
N THR A 6 11.73 -16.25 8.22
CA THR A 6 10.31 -16.53 7.92
C THR A 6 9.72 -15.49 6.98
N ILE A 7 9.95 -14.19 7.20
CA ILE A 7 9.44 -13.13 6.31
C ILE A 7 10.00 -13.28 4.89
N GLU A 8 11.28 -13.60 4.74
CA GLU A 8 11.85 -13.86 3.42
C GLU A 8 11.19 -15.06 2.73
N LYS A 9 10.97 -16.15 3.47
CA LYS A 9 10.31 -17.35 2.94
C LYS A 9 8.87 -17.08 2.51
N GLU A 10 8.07 -16.42 3.35
CA GLU A 10 6.66 -16.11 3.05
C GLU A 10 6.53 -15.10 1.90
N THR A 11 7.50 -14.20 1.75
CA THR A 11 7.59 -13.29 0.61
C THR A 11 8.25 -13.92 -0.63
N LYS A 12 8.56 -15.22 -0.63
CA LYS A 12 9.24 -15.94 -1.73
C LYS A 12 10.56 -15.28 -2.16
N GLY A 13 11.31 -14.76 -1.19
CA GLY A 13 12.59 -14.10 -1.42
C GLY A 13 12.48 -12.64 -1.91
N LEU A 14 11.28 -12.09 -2.05
CA LEU A 14 11.08 -10.71 -2.50
C LEU A 14 11.56 -9.69 -1.45
N TRP A 15 11.57 -10.06 -0.17
CA TRP A 15 11.99 -9.15 0.89
C TRP A 15 12.53 -9.86 2.13
N ARG A 16 13.76 -9.52 2.52
CA ARG A 16 14.38 -9.91 3.78
C ARG A 16 14.66 -8.67 4.64
N PRO A 17 13.93 -8.45 5.75
CA PRO A 17 14.12 -7.25 6.56
C PRO A 17 15.40 -7.33 7.42
N SER A 18 15.99 -6.18 7.73
CA SER A 18 17.17 -6.11 8.60
C SER A 18 16.79 -6.13 10.08
N PRO A 19 17.68 -6.57 10.98
CA PRO A 19 17.47 -6.46 12.43
C PRO A 19 17.11 -5.04 12.88
N GLY A 20 17.76 -4.03 12.30
CA GLY A 20 17.54 -2.63 12.62
C GLY A 20 16.15 -2.10 12.23
N SER A 21 15.42 -2.75 11.31
CA SER A 21 14.04 -2.37 10.98
C SER A 21 13.01 -3.20 11.73
N VAL A 22 13.29 -4.47 12.02
CA VAL A 22 12.35 -5.37 12.68
C VAL A 22 12.19 -5.07 14.17
N TYR A 23 13.28 -4.88 14.91
CA TYR A 23 13.18 -4.74 16.37
C TYR A 23 12.48 -3.44 16.81
N PRO A 24 12.71 -2.27 16.18
CA PRO A 24 11.93 -1.07 16.48
C PRO A 24 10.43 -1.25 16.20
N LEU A 25 10.08 -1.96 15.13
CA LEU A 25 8.68 -2.26 14.82
C LEU A 25 8.05 -3.18 15.87
N LEU A 26 8.74 -4.23 16.29
CA LEU A 26 8.26 -5.11 17.37
C LEU A 26 8.10 -4.35 18.69
N ALA A 27 9.04 -3.47 19.02
CA ALA A 27 8.94 -2.61 20.22
C ALA A 27 7.70 -1.71 20.14
N TRP A 28 7.45 -1.09 18.98
CA TRP A 28 6.26 -0.27 18.76
C TRP A 28 4.95 -1.10 18.87
N LEU A 29 4.92 -2.31 18.32
CA LEU A 29 3.76 -3.19 18.40
C LEU A 29 3.46 -3.62 19.86
N VAL A 30 4.51 -3.79 20.67
CA VAL A 30 4.37 -4.02 22.12
C VAL A 30 3.83 -2.77 22.82
N ASP A 31 4.39 -1.59 22.54
CA ASP A 31 3.94 -0.30 23.11
C ASP A 31 2.46 -0.02 22.81
N LYS A 32 2.01 -0.35 21.59
CA LYS A 32 0.60 -0.24 21.20
C LYS A 32 -0.30 -1.37 21.71
N GLY A 33 0.25 -2.34 22.43
CA GLY A 33 -0.51 -3.46 22.97
C GLY A 33 -1.05 -4.43 21.92
N PHE A 34 -0.52 -4.41 20.69
CA PHE A 34 -0.91 -5.33 19.61
C PHE A 34 -0.22 -6.68 19.72
N ILE A 35 0.98 -6.72 20.30
CA ILE A 35 1.69 -7.96 20.62
C ILE A 35 2.18 -7.92 22.07
N LYS A 36 2.39 -9.10 22.65
CA LYS A 36 3.01 -9.26 23.97
C LYS A 36 4.19 -10.21 23.91
N GLU A 37 5.22 -9.91 24.71
CA GLU A 37 6.39 -10.77 24.85
C GLU A 37 6.06 -11.97 25.75
N VAL A 38 6.44 -13.17 25.30
CA VAL A 38 6.25 -14.43 26.02
C VAL A 38 7.61 -14.87 26.56
N GLN A 39 7.79 -14.81 27.88
CA GLN A 39 9.07 -15.04 28.55
C GLN A 39 9.64 -16.48 28.41
N LYS A 40 8.87 -17.45 27.89
CA LYS A 40 9.30 -18.85 27.72
C LYS A 40 9.91 -19.11 26.34
N GLY A 41 10.97 -18.39 25.98
CA GLY A 41 11.88 -18.83 24.93
C GLY A 41 12.82 -19.90 25.48
N VAL A 42 13.04 -20.99 24.74
CA VAL A 42 14.23 -21.82 24.99
C VAL A 42 15.42 -20.95 24.55
N ASP A 43 16.45 -20.85 25.39
CA ASP A 43 17.72 -20.19 25.04
C ASP A 43 17.73 -18.64 25.00
N GLY A 44 16.90 -17.95 25.79
CA GLY A 44 16.94 -16.49 25.95
C GLY A 44 16.37 -15.69 24.77
N MET A 45 15.78 -16.37 23.79
CA MET A 45 15.18 -15.74 22.61
C MET A 45 13.80 -15.16 22.91
N LYS A 46 13.60 -13.88 22.59
CA LYS A 46 12.31 -13.18 22.76
C LYS A 46 11.26 -13.75 21.81
N ARG A 47 10.14 -14.23 22.36
CA ARG A 47 8.97 -14.65 21.58
C ARG A 47 7.83 -13.65 21.75
N TYR A 48 7.05 -13.46 20.69
CA TYR A 48 5.92 -12.55 20.69
C TYR A 48 4.65 -13.30 20.31
N THR A 49 3.52 -12.87 20.86
CA THR A 49 2.19 -13.35 20.46
C THR A 49 1.23 -12.19 20.30
N LEU A 50 0.26 -12.32 19.40
CA LEU A 50 -0.79 -11.32 19.20
C LEU A 50 -1.70 -11.25 20.43
N THR A 51 -2.10 -10.04 20.77
CA THR A 51 -3.22 -9.78 21.70
C THR A 51 -4.55 -9.85 20.94
N GLU A 52 -5.68 -9.73 21.65
CA GLU A 52 -6.99 -9.68 20.99
C GLU A 52 -7.15 -8.39 20.15
N GLU A 53 -6.60 -7.28 20.65
CA GLU A 53 -6.48 -6.01 19.94
C GLU A 53 -5.60 -6.17 18.69
N GLY A 54 -4.48 -6.89 18.82
CA GLY A 54 -3.59 -7.20 17.69
C GLY A 54 -4.24 -8.07 16.62
N LYS A 55 -5.06 -9.06 17.01
CA LYS A 55 -5.83 -9.87 16.05
C LYS A 55 -6.85 -9.02 15.31
N THR A 56 -7.53 -8.10 15.99
CA THR A 56 -8.49 -7.17 15.38
C THR A 56 -7.79 -6.21 14.42
N PHE A 57 -6.66 -5.64 14.84
CA PHE A 57 -5.81 -4.79 13.98
C PHE A 57 -5.34 -5.55 12.73
N LEU A 58 -4.87 -6.79 12.89
CA LEU A 58 -4.43 -7.64 11.77
C LEU A 58 -5.59 -7.99 10.83
N LYS A 59 -6.79 -8.26 11.35
CA LYS A 59 -7.98 -8.50 10.54
C LYS A 59 -8.30 -7.27 9.68
N ASN A 60 -8.33 -6.08 10.27
CA ASN A 60 -8.56 -4.83 9.54
C ASN A 60 -7.48 -4.59 8.48
N ALA A 61 -6.21 -4.88 8.79
CA ALA A 61 -5.12 -4.77 7.83
C ALA A 61 -5.28 -5.77 6.66
N LYS A 62 -5.75 -6.99 6.92
CA LYS A 62 -6.05 -8.01 5.89
C LYS A 62 -7.29 -7.68 5.06
N ASP A 63 -8.27 -7.01 5.66
CA ASP A 63 -9.46 -6.55 4.94
C ASP A 63 -9.06 -5.41 3.98
N ILE A 64 -8.21 -4.48 4.44
CA ILE A 64 -7.54 -3.49 3.56
C ILE A 64 -6.69 -4.19 2.50
N GLU A 65 -5.92 -5.24 2.83
CA GLU A 65 -5.15 -6.00 1.84
C GLU A 65 -6.05 -6.79 0.88
N LYS A 66 -7.24 -7.25 1.26
CA LYS A 66 -8.17 -7.89 0.32
C LYS A 66 -8.80 -6.88 -0.62
N GLU A 67 -9.11 -5.69 -0.13
CA GLU A 67 -9.65 -4.59 -0.92
C GLU A 67 -8.61 -3.98 -1.86
N PHE A 68 -7.32 -3.98 -1.48
CA PHE A 68 -6.22 -3.31 -2.22
C PHE A 68 -5.10 -4.24 -2.73
N GLY A 69 -5.12 -5.51 -2.36
CA GLY A 69 -4.06 -6.49 -2.65
C GLY A 69 -4.05 -6.97 -4.08
N SER A 70 -5.17 -6.84 -4.79
CA SER A 70 -5.17 -6.93 -6.25
C SER A 70 -4.32 -5.80 -6.84
N LEU A 71 -4.47 -4.55 -6.40
CA LEU A 71 -3.73 -3.41 -6.94
C LEU A 71 -2.21 -3.48 -6.69
N LYS A 72 -1.74 -3.97 -5.53
CA LYS A 72 -0.29 -4.06 -5.24
C LYS A 72 0.47 -5.03 -6.16
N PHE A 73 -0.17 -6.10 -6.63
CA PHE A 73 0.37 -7.05 -7.61
C PHE A 73 0.04 -6.69 -9.06
N ILE A 74 -1.08 -6.00 -9.27
CA ILE A 74 -1.51 -5.51 -10.59
C ILE A 74 -0.69 -4.30 -11.03
N ILE A 75 -0.23 -3.41 -10.14
CA ILE A 75 0.57 -2.22 -10.54
C ILE A 75 1.87 -2.61 -11.29
N PRO A 76 2.72 -3.53 -10.78
CA PRO A 76 3.88 -4.01 -11.55
C PRO A 76 3.51 -4.72 -12.85
N THR A 77 2.38 -5.43 -12.87
CA THR A 77 1.92 -6.24 -14.01
C THR A 77 1.27 -5.39 -15.11
N LEU A 78 0.44 -4.42 -14.76
CA LEU A 78 -0.14 -3.44 -15.70
C LEU A 78 0.97 -2.61 -16.33
N ILE A 79 1.92 -2.10 -15.53
CA ILE A 79 3.11 -1.38 -16.03
C ILE A 79 3.83 -2.23 -17.11
N SER A 80 3.99 -3.53 -16.87
CA SER A 80 4.58 -4.45 -17.85
C SER A 80 3.69 -4.70 -19.09
N GLN A 81 2.37 -4.75 -18.95
CA GLN A 81 1.44 -5.06 -20.04
C GLN A 81 1.10 -3.87 -20.95
N VAL A 82 1.12 -2.63 -20.43
CA VAL A 82 1.00 -1.40 -21.25
C VAL A 82 2.34 -0.88 -21.79
N GLY A 83 3.43 -1.65 -21.67
CA GLY A 83 4.73 -1.32 -22.27
C GLY A 83 5.54 -0.23 -21.54
N LEU A 84 5.18 0.11 -20.30
CA LEU A 84 5.93 1.03 -19.45
C LEU A 84 7.13 0.30 -18.82
N THR A 85 8.12 -0.10 -19.63
CA THR A 85 9.46 -0.37 -19.08
C THR A 85 9.96 0.92 -18.42
N PRO A 86 10.58 0.89 -17.23
CA PRO A 86 10.88 2.12 -16.49
C PRO A 86 11.93 2.96 -17.24
N ARG A 87 11.48 3.89 -18.08
CA ARG A 87 12.30 4.99 -18.61
C ARG A 87 12.42 6.08 -17.54
N LYS A 88 13.45 6.94 -17.63
CA LYS A 88 13.65 8.03 -16.66
C LYS A 88 12.44 8.98 -16.60
N GLU A 89 11.74 9.14 -17.72
CA GLU A 89 10.50 9.93 -17.83
C GLU A 89 9.30 9.30 -17.07
N ASP A 90 9.22 7.98 -16.97
CA ASP A 90 8.08 7.26 -16.37
C ASP A 90 8.07 7.27 -14.83
N ILE A 91 9.22 7.58 -14.21
CA ILE A 91 9.37 7.63 -12.74
C ILE A 91 8.45 8.70 -12.13
N GLN A 92 8.37 9.88 -12.76
CA GLN A 92 7.53 10.97 -12.28
C GLN A 92 6.05 10.60 -12.38
N MET A 93 5.62 10.06 -13.53
CA MET A 93 4.25 9.59 -13.73
C MET A 93 3.86 8.53 -12.70
N LYS A 94 4.76 7.59 -12.39
CA LYS A 94 4.54 6.58 -11.36
C LYS A 94 4.38 7.17 -9.95
N MET A 95 5.16 8.21 -9.61
CA MET A 95 5.01 8.92 -8.34
C MET A 95 3.66 9.63 -8.24
N TYR A 96 3.23 10.34 -9.28
CA TYR A 96 1.94 11.02 -9.30
C TYR A 96 0.77 10.04 -9.23
N LEU A 97 0.83 8.91 -9.94
CA LEU A 97 -0.17 7.85 -9.86
C LEU A 97 -0.24 7.25 -8.46
N THR A 98 0.92 6.92 -7.86
CA THR A 98 0.97 6.36 -6.50
C THR A 98 0.36 7.30 -5.47
N ARG A 99 0.63 8.61 -5.59
CA ARG A 99 0.04 9.63 -4.73
C ARG A 99 -1.48 9.74 -4.92
N LEU A 100 -1.95 9.85 -6.17
CA LEU A 100 -3.38 9.91 -6.48
C LEU A 100 -4.14 8.72 -5.91
N PHE A 101 -3.62 7.50 -6.09
CA PHE A 101 -4.21 6.30 -5.50
C PHE A 101 -4.27 6.39 -3.98
N THR A 102 -3.19 6.79 -3.32
CA THR A 102 -3.15 6.93 -1.86
C THR A 102 -4.17 7.94 -1.35
N ASP A 103 -4.30 9.08 -2.03
CA ASP A 103 -5.24 10.14 -1.66
C ASP A 103 -6.70 9.69 -1.85
N ILE A 104 -7.02 8.95 -2.93
CA ILE A 104 -8.36 8.36 -3.15
C ILE A 104 -8.72 7.34 -2.06
N VAL A 105 -7.75 6.51 -1.63
CA VAL A 105 -7.96 5.54 -0.54
C VAL A 105 -8.21 6.25 0.79
N ASN A 106 -7.43 7.28 1.11
CA ASN A 106 -7.61 8.06 2.32
C ASN A 106 -8.94 8.81 2.31
N PHE A 107 -9.31 9.39 1.17
CA PHE A 107 -10.62 10.02 0.97
C PHE A 107 -11.76 9.03 1.22
N ARG A 108 -11.72 7.83 0.63
CA ARG A 108 -12.76 6.81 0.82
C ARG A 108 -12.89 6.39 2.28
N LYS A 109 -11.77 6.19 2.98
CA LYS A 109 -11.78 5.91 4.43
C LYS A 109 -12.40 7.06 5.23
N SER A 110 -12.07 8.31 4.91
CA SER A 110 -12.67 9.47 5.59
C SER A 110 -14.17 9.59 5.32
N PHE A 111 -14.60 9.26 4.10
CA PHE A 111 -16.01 9.29 3.70
C PHE A 111 -16.85 8.19 4.37
N GLU A 112 -16.28 6.99 4.60
CA GLU A 112 -16.95 5.92 5.35
C GLU A 112 -17.21 6.32 6.82
N ILE A 113 -16.32 7.14 7.39
CA ILE A 113 -16.43 7.63 8.78
C ILE A 113 -17.38 8.83 8.85
N ASN A 114 -17.34 9.73 7.87
CA ASN A 114 -18.19 10.91 7.79
C ASN A 114 -18.66 11.13 6.34
N PRO A 115 -19.83 10.57 5.96
CA PRO A 115 -20.31 10.64 4.59
C PRO A 115 -20.78 12.04 4.23
N ASP A 116 -19.98 12.73 3.42
CA ASP A 116 -20.27 14.05 2.86
C ASP A 116 -20.37 13.98 1.34
N LYS A 117 -21.62 14.07 0.85
CA LYS A 117 -21.93 13.95 -0.57
C LYS A 117 -21.31 15.06 -1.41
N GLU A 118 -21.22 16.29 -0.89
CA GLU A 118 -20.64 17.42 -1.64
C GLU A 118 -19.15 17.20 -1.87
N MET A 119 -18.44 16.74 -0.84
CA MET A 119 -17.03 16.38 -0.92
C MET A 119 -16.79 15.24 -1.93
N PHE A 120 -17.68 14.25 -1.98
CA PHE A 120 -17.59 13.14 -2.93
C PHE A 120 -17.81 13.56 -4.38
N ASP A 121 -18.84 14.37 -4.62
CA ASP A 121 -19.14 14.91 -5.95
C ASP A 121 -17.98 15.79 -6.46
N GLU A 122 -17.34 16.56 -5.57
CA GLU A 122 -16.17 17.38 -5.92
C GLU A 122 -14.94 16.53 -6.30
N VAL A 123 -14.63 15.47 -5.55
CA VAL A 123 -13.52 14.55 -5.90
C VAL A 123 -13.79 13.87 -7.26
N CYS A 124 -15.03 13.46 -7.52
CA CYS A 124 -15.40 12.86 -8.81
C CYS A 124 -15.24 13.85 -9.97
N LYS A 125 -15.62 15.11 -9.75
CA LYS A 125 -15.44 16.18 -10.73
C LYS A 125 -13.96 16.42 -11.04
N ILE A 126 -13.09 16.48 -10.03
CA ILE A 126 -11.64 16.64 -10.22
C ILE A 126 -11.06 15.52 -11.08
N ILE A 127 -11.42 14.26 -10.79
CA ILE A 127 -10.94 13.10 -11.55
C ILE A 127 -11.43 13.18 -13.00
N LYS A 128 -12.70 13.51 -13.21
CA LYS A 128 -13.28 13.68 -14.55
C LYS A 128 -12.52 14.74 -15.36
N GLU A 129 -12.32 15.93 -14.78
CA GLU A 129 -11.58 17.01 -15.45
C GLU A 129 -10.14 16.61 -15.78
N ALA A 130 -9.48 15.84 -14.91
CA ALA A 130 -8.13 15.33 -15.17
C ALA A 130 -8.11 14.37 -16.38
N CYS A 131 -9.07 13.46 -16.48
CA CYS A 131 -9.22 12.55 -17.62
C CYS A 131 -9.44 13.32 -18.93
N GLU A 132 -10.39 14.27 -18.95
CA GLU A 132 -10.69 15.09 -20.13
C GLU A 132 -9.46 15.88 -20.61
N ARG A 133 -8.66 16.43 -19.68
CA ARG A 133 -7.42 17.14 -20.03
C ARG A 133 -6.39 16.20 -20.65
N ILE A 134 -6.23 14.99 -20.14
CA ILE A 134 -5.31 13.99 -20.70
C ILE A 134 -5.78 13.60 -22.11
N GLU A 135 -7.06 13.33 -22.30
CA GLU A 135 -7.65 13.01 -23.60
C GLU A 135 -7.41 14.12 -24.63
N ASN A 136 -7.58 15.38 -24.24
CA ASN A 136 -7.30 16.51 -25.11
C ASN A 136 -5.83 16.53 -25.57
N VAL A 137 -4.87 16.37 -24.64
CA VAL A 137 -3.43 16.32 -24.96
C VAL A 137 -3.12 15.16 -25.92
N LEU A 138 -3.72 13.99 -25.71
CA LEU A 138 -3.54 12.83 -26.59
C LEU A 138 -4.15 13.07 -27.98
N SER A 139 -5.30 13.73 -28.05
CA SER A 139 -5.99 14.05 -29.32
C SER A 139 -5.23 15.08 -30.17
N GLU A 140 -4.60 16.08 -29.53
CA GLU A 140 -3.75 17.08 -30.19
C GLU A 140 -2.48 16.45 -30.75
N THR A 141 -1.85 15.57 -29.97
CA THR A 141 -0.63 14.84 -30.39
C THR A 141 -0.91 13.91 -31.58
N SER A 142 -2.13 13.37 -31.69
CA SER A 142 -2.56 12.50 -32.78
C SER A 142 -2.78 13.27 -34.10
N ARG A 143 -3.24 14.52 -34.03
CA ARG A 143 -3.47 15.41 -35.19
C ARG A 143 -2.19 16.00 -35.78
N VAL A 144 -1.13 16.16 -34.99
CA VAL A 144 0.16 16.71 -35.44
C VAL A 144 1.00 15.68 -36.20
N ASN A 145 0.71 14.38 -36.01
CA ASN A 145 1.44 13.26 -36.64
C ASN A 145 0.71 12.64 -37.84
N SER A 146 -0.39 13.26 -38.31
CA SER A 146 -1.19 12.88 -39.48
C SER A 146 -1.17 13.97 -40.53
#